data_AF-A0A9E6CL14-F1
#
_entry.id   AF-A0A9E6CL14-F1
#
_cell.length_a   1.000
_cell.length_b   1.000
_cell.length_c   1.000
_cell.angle_alpha   90.00
_cell.angle_beta   90.00
_cell.angle_gamma   90.00
#
_symmetry.space_group_name_H-M   'P 1'
#
loop_
_entity.id
_entity.type
_entity.pdbx_description
1 polymer ?
#
loop_
_entity_poly.entity_id
_entity_poly.type
_entity_poly.pdbx_seq_one_letter_code
_entity_poly.pdbx_strand_id
1 'polypeptide(L)'
;MKASKTYLAACLKAAVVFIVLTAGLFAEAADKENCIMCHKYRFVGRIDEDGKKINYNVNENTYARSVHRNVPCRDCHTYITKLPHDPVTEEVNCANQCHVKPPFSDENFSHQKIIETYNQSVHGIKPEDSPELKQAKPYCKYCHFNPLYERVDEKRIAFEETLLRCQNCHEQKGVTQAYQHITHRLRHKTSRSPQQIVRLCAKCHQDMELMQKLKASDVSLTAVKTYNRSIHGQAVMLGSQEAADCVSCHATSALHDIYKKDEEKATVHKDNLQTTCKQCHVKTNKRFIQIAVHSDITRKEKPALYFIRTSLHLALYGTVFSLLGLLLLETCGRKKDGLKWQIRRGTTWRGKSKRTPETKRS
;
A
#
# COMPACT_ATOMS: atom_id res chain seq x y z
N MET A 1 -66.72 8.06 -17.76
CA MET A 1 -65.57 7.98 -18.69
C MET A 1 -64.84 9.31 -18.98
N LYS A 2 -65.48 10.50 -18.90
CA LYS A 2 -64.79 11.80 -19.16
C LYS A 2 -63.73 12.18 -18.10
N ALA A 3 -64.00 11.93 -16.81
CA ALA A 3 -63.07 12.27 -15.73
C ALA A 3 -61.73 11.50 -15.79
N SER A 4 -61.74 10.25 -16.27
CA SER A 4 -60.51 9.44 -16.42
C SER A 4 -59.55 10.02 -17.47
N LYS A 5 -60.08 10.59 -18.57
CA LYS A 5 -59.25 11.19 -19.63
C LYS A 5 -58.59 12.49 -19.20
N THR A 6 -59.25 13.31 -18.39
CA THR A 6 -58.68 14.55 -17.85
C THR A 6 -57.58 14.28 -16.83
N TYR A 7 -57.76 13.29 -15.94
CA TYR A 7 -56.70 12.88 -15.01
C TYR A 7 -55.49 12.28 -15.74
N LEU A 8 -55.71 11.45 -16.77
CA LEU A 8 -54.62 10.88 -17.57
C LEU A 8 -53.82 11.99 -18.29
N ALA A 9 -54.49 12.98 -18.86
CA ALA A 9 -53.84 14.11 -19.53
C ALA A 9 -53.07 15.02 -18.55
N ALA A 10 -53.58 15.21 -17.33
CA ALA A 10 -52.89 15.97 -16.29
C ALA A 10 -51.63 15.23 -15.80
N CYS A 11 -51.72 13.92 -15.58
CA CYS A 11 -50.57 13.07 -15.23
C CYS A 11 -49.52 13.05 -16.35
N LEU A 12 -49.93 12.98 -17.62
CA LEU A 12 -49.01 13.01 -18.75
C LEU A 12 -48.26 14.35 -18.83
N LYS A 13 -48.98 15.47 -18.64
CA LYS A 13 -48.36 16.81 -18.62
C LYS A 13 -47.41 16.96 -17.43
N ALA A 14 -47.78 16.47 -16.25
CA ALA A 14 -46.90 16.49 -15.08
C ALA A 14 -45.65 15.61 -15.28
N ALA A 15 -45.79 14.45 -15.91
CA ALA A 15 -44.67 13.57 -16.24
C ALA A 15 -43.73 14.22 -17.28
N VAL A 16 -44.27 14.84 -18.33
CA VAL A 16 -43.46 15.57 -19.33
C VAL A 16 -42.73 16.75 -18.69
N VAL A 17 -43.40 17.54 -17.84
CA VAL A 17 -42.77 18.65 -17.11
C VAL A 17 -41.67 18.14 -16.16
N PHE A 18 -41.90 17.03 -15.45
CA PHE A 18 -40.90 16.41 -14.59
C PHE A 18 -39.70 15.86 -15.37
N ILE A 19 -39.93 15.24 -16.54
CA ILE A 19 -38.87 14.75 -17.43
C ILE A 19 -38.04 15.93 -17.97
N VAL A 20 -38.68 17.03 -18.40
CA VAL A 20 -37.98 18.23 -18.89
C VAL A 20 -37.19 18.91 -17.77
N LEU A 21 -37.75 18.99 -16.56
CA LEU A 21 -37.07 19.58 -15.39
C LEU A 21 -35.90 18.72 -14.89
N THR A 22 -35.96 17.39 -15.06
CA THR A 22 -34.89 16.47 -14.62
C THR A 22 -33.85 16.20 -15.70
N ALA A 23 -34.17 16.40 -16.98
CA ALA A 23 -33.20 16.28 -18.08
C ALA A 23 -32.04 17.28 -17.96
N GLY A 24 -32.26 18.44 -17.32
CA GLY A 24 -31.20 19.43 -17.04
C GLY A 24 -30.23 19.04 -15.93
N LEU A 25 -30.54 18.03 -15.10
CA LEU A 25 -29.71 17.63 -13.96
C LEU A 25 -28.60 16.61 -14.32
N PHE A 26 -28.55 16.16 -15.58
CA PHE A 26 -27.52 15.20 -16.05
C PHE A 26 -26.36 15.85 -16.83
N ALA A 27 -26.27 17.18 -16.85
CA ALA A 27 -25.24 17.88 -17.60
C ALA A 27 -24.00 18.23 -16.75
N GLU A 28 -23.21 17.23 -16.36
CA GLU A 28 -21.83 17.40 -15.85
C GLU A 28 -21.04 16.12 -16.15
N ALA A 29 -19.92 16.09 -16.88
CA ALA A 29 -18.94 17.11 -17.21
C ALA A 29 -18.68 17.13 -18.72
N ALA A 30 -19.02 18.23 -19.39
CA ALA A 30 -18.47 18.49 -20.72
C ALA A 30 -16.95 18.66 -20.58
N ASP A 31 -16.19 17.98 -21.41
CA ASP A 31 -14.76 18.20 -21.67
C ASP A 31 -14.56 19.66 -22.12
N LYS A 32 -14.53 20.60 -21.17
CA LYS A 32 -14.54 22.05 -21.45
C LYS A 32 -13.37 22.50 -22.32
N GLU A 33 -12.29 21.73 -22.30
CA GLU A 33 -11.06 21.98 -23.07
C GLU A 33 -10.96 21.12 -24.34
N ASN A 34 -11.98 20.29 -24.63
CA ASN A 34 -12.04 19.37 -25.78
C ASN A 34 -10.82 18.43 -25.91
N CYS A 35 -10.13 18.13 -24.82
CA CYS A 35 -8.94 17.28 -24.82
C CYS A 35 -9.32 15.79 -24.94
N ILE A 36 -10.33 15.35 -24.18
CA ILE A 36 -10.85 13.98 -24.18
C ILE A 36 -11.55 13.66 -25.51
N MET A 37 -12.00 14.66 -26.28
CA MET A 37 -12.51 14.46 -27.65
C MET A 37 -11.55 13.63 -28.51
N CYS A 38 -10.25 13.90 -28.42
CA CYS A 38 -9.19 13.18 -29.15
C CYS A 38 -8.49 12.12 -28.27
N HIS A 39 -8.28 12.38 -26.98
CA HIS A 39 -7.53 11.48 -26.09
C HIS A 39 -8.34 10.28 -25.57
N LYS A 40 -9.67 10.22 -25.77
CA LYS A 40 -10.52 9.10 -25.30
C LYS A 40 -10.26 7.76 -25.99
N TYR A 41 -9.61 7.73 -27.15
CA TYR A 41 -9.43 6.52 -27.94
C TYR A 41 -8.25 5.67 -27.47
N ARG A 42 -8.46 4.37 -27.24
CA ARG A 42 -7.45 3.44 -26.66
C ARG A 42 -6.13 3.33 -27.42
N PHE A 43 -6.10 3.72 -28.68
CA PHE A 43 -4.95 3.58 -29.57
C PHE A 43 -4.34 4.91 -30.01
N VAL A 44 -4.78 6.03 -29.42
CA VAL A 44 -4.11 7.31 -29.62
C VAL A 44 -2.72 7.25 -28.97
N GLY A 45 -1.67 7.44 -29.74
CA GLY A 45 -0.31 7.09 -29.33
C GLY A 45 0.70 7.28 -30.45
N ARG A 46 1.98 7.15 -30.12
CA ARG A 46 3.06 7.05 -31.11
C ARG A 46 3.96 5.86 -30.81
N ILE A 47 4.76 5.48 -31.79
CA ILE A 47 5.92 4.61 -31.58
C ILE A 47 7.13 5.55 -31.59
N ASP A 48 7.98 5.47 -30.57
CA ASP A 48 9.22 6.24 -30.55
C ASP A 48 10.31 5.59 -31.42
N GLU A 49 11.47 6.25 -31.52
CA GLU A 49 12.60 5.82 -32.34
C GLU A 49 13.15 4.43 -31.92
N ASP A 50 12.94 4.04 -30.67
CA ASP A 50 13.34 2.75 -30.10
C ASP A 50 12.29 1.65 -30.29
N GLY A 51 11.20 1.92 -31.03
CA GLY A 51 10.12 0.97 -31.27
C GLY A 51 9.15 0.80 -30.09
N LYS A 52 9.26 1.62 -29.04
CA LYS A 52 8.38 1.56 -27.87
C LYS A 52 7.09 2.33 -28.13
N LYS A 53 5.97 1.65 -27.89
CA LYS A 53 4.63 2.21 -28.03
C LYS A 53 4.28 3.10 -26.84
N ILE A 54 4.05 4.38 -27.09
CA ILE A 54 3.59 5.36 -26.11
C ILE A 54 2.09 5.58 -26.34
N ASN A 55 1.28 5.28 -25.33
CA ASN A 55 -0.17 5.45 -25.37
C ASN A 55 -0.55 6.78 -24.71
N TYR A 56 -1.29 7.62 -25.43
CA TYR A 56 -1.80 8.92 -24.98
C TYR A 56 -3.27 8.87 -24.55
N ASN A 57 -3.85 7.67 -24.45
CA ASN A 57 -5.24 7.48 -24.07
C ASN A 57 -5.51 7.97 -22.64
N VAL A 58 -6.55 8.79 -22.52
CA VAL A 58 -7.16 9.13 -21.23
C VAL A 58 -8.49 8.40 -21.13
N ASN A 59 -8.56 7.43 -20.22
CA ASN A 59 -9.81 6.74 -19.92
C ASN A 59 -10.73 7.67 -19.10
N GLU A 60 -11.83 8.09 -19.70
CA GLU A 60 -12.78 9.05 -19.11
C GLU A 60 -13.34 8.58 -17.76
N ASN A 61 -13.74 7.31 -17.65
CA ASN A 61 -14.27 6.76 -16.40
C ASN A 61 -13.22 6.74 -15.27
N THR A 62 -11.96 6.41 -15.60
CA THR A 62 -10.85 6.46 -14.64
C THR A 62 -10.56 7.89 -14.20
N TYR A 63 -10.50 8.82 -15.15
CA TYR A 63 -10.23 10.24 -14.88
C TYR A 63 -11.35 10.88 -14.05
N ALA A 64 -12.62 10.67 -14.41
CA ALA A 64 -13.80 11.17 -13.70
C ALA A 64 -13.90 10.65 -12.25
N ARG A 65 -13.27 9.51 -11.96
CA ARG A 65 -13.21 8.88 -10.64
C ARG A 65 -11.94 9.21 -9.86
N SER A 66 -11.03 9.98 -10.45
CA SER A 66 -9.76 10.40 -9.86
C SER A 66 -9.92 11.64 -8.98
N VAL A 67 -8.86 11.96 -8.22
CA VAL A 67 -8.80 13.22 -7.45
C VAL A 67 -8.75 14.44 -8.36
N HIS A 68 -8.27 14.29 -9.60
CA HIS A 68 -8.10 15.35 -10.60
C HIS A 68 -9.33 15.59 -11.48
N ARG A 69 -10.47 14.91 -11.25
CA ARG A 69 -11.67 15.03 -12.09
C ARG A 69 -12.20 16.46 -12.31
N ASN A 70 -11.87 17.37 -11.38
CA ASN A 70 -12.28 18.78 -11.41
C ASN A 70 -11.11 19.72 -11.75
N VAL A 71 -9.96 19.18 -12.16
CA VAL A 71 -8.76 19.95 -12.53
C VAL A 71 -8.67 19.96 -14.06
N PRO A 72 -8.80 21.13 -14.72
CA PRO A 72 -8.61 21.25 -16.17
C PRO A 72 -7.29 20.63 -16.64
N CYS A 73 -7.26 20.07 -17.84
CA CYS A 73 -6.05 19.45 -18.39
C CYS A 73 -4.93 20.48 -18.53
N ARG A 74 -5.24 21.71 -18.96
CA ARG A 74 -4.26 22.79 -19.18
C ARG A 74 -3.66 23.39 -17.90
N ASP A 75 -4.26 23.15 -16.72
CA ASP A 75 -3.66 23.53 -15.43
C ASP A 75 -2.35 22.76 -15.18
N CYS A 76 -2.26 21.55 -15.73
CA CYS A 76 -1.10 20.68 -15.65
C CYS A 76 -0.30 20.66 -16.96
N HIS A 77 -0.99 20.71 -18.10
CA HIS A 77 -0.41 20.84 -19.44
C HIS A 77 -0.32 22.32 -19.85
N THR A 78 0.35 23.12 -19.02
CA THR A 78 0.40 24.58 -19.14
C THR A 78 1.00 25.08 -20.46
N TYR A 79 1.84 24.27 -21.10
CA TYR A 79 2.43 24.56 -22.41
C TYR A 79 1.45 24.40 -23.58
N ILE A 80 0.26 23.81 -23.37
CA ILE A 80 -0.73 23.64 -24.44
C ILE A 80 -1.54 24.93 -24.60
N THR A 81 -1.30 25.64 -25.71
CA THR A 81 -1.93 26.93 -26.03
C THR A 81 -2.88 26.89 -27.23
N LYS A 82 -2.80 25.85 -28.07
CA LYS A 82 -3.63 25.67 -29.28
C LYS A 82 -4.02 24.20 -29.47
N LEU A 83 -5.10 23.95 -30.22
CA LEU A 83 -5.54 22.61 -30.63
C LEU A 83 -5.78 22.58 -32.15
N PRO A 84 -5.28 21.57 -32.91
CA PRO A 84 -4.35 20.52 -32.48
C PRO A 84 -3.04 21.10 -31.92
N HIS A 85 -2.53 20.52 -30.84
CA HIS A 85 -1.36 21.06 -30.16
C HIS A 85 -0.05 20.57 -30.81
N ASP A 86 1.02 21.34 -30.65
CA ASP A 86 2.37 20.95 -31.09
C ASP A 86 2.88 19.74 -30.27
N PRO A 87 3.93 19.03 -30.74
CA PRO A 87 4.52 17.94 -29.99
C PRO A 87 4.89 18.35 -28.56
N VAL A 88 4.48 17.54 -27.60
CA VAL A 88 4.79 17.74 -26.19
C VAL A 88 6.29 17.49 -25.97
N THR A 89 7.03 18.54 -25.60
CA THR A 89 8.45 18.48 -25.27
C THR A 89 8.71 18.43 -23.77
N GLU A 90 7.72 18.80 -22.95
CA GLU A 90 7.86 18.92 -21.51
C GLU A 90 6.91 17.98 -20.75
N GLU A 91 7.42 17.37 -19.68
CA GLU A 91 6.60 16.57 -18.78
C GLU A 91 5.74 17.46 -17.87
N VAL A 92 4.56 16.95 -17.51
CA VAL A 92 3.69 17.62 -16.54
C VAL A 92 4.39 17.72 -15.18
N ASN A 93 4.53 18.95 -14.69
CA ASN A 93 5.14 19.22 -13.39
C ASN A 93 4.06 19.29 -12.29
N CYS A 94 4.14 18.36 -11.34
CA CYS A 94 3.21 18.32 -10.19
C CYS A 94 3.42 19.48 -9.20
N ALA A 95 4.54 20.21 -9.30
CA ALA A 95 4.82 21.43 -8.55
C ALA A 95 4.07 22.66 -9.07
N ASN A 96 3.48 22.59 -10.27
CA ASN A 96 2.74 23.73 -10.79
C ASN A 96 1.55 24.04 -9.89
N GLN A 97 1.32 25.32 -9.64
CA GLN A 97 0.19 25.79 -8.83
C GLN A 97 -1.14 25.45 -9.53
N CYS A 98 -2.04 24.79 -8.83
CA CYS A 98 -3.34 24.37 -9.33
C CYS A 98 -4.48 25.22 -8.75
N HIS A 99 -5.59 25.36 -9.49
CA HIS A 99 -6.73 26.25 -9.22
C HIS A 99 -7.68 25.81 -8.08
N VAL A 100 -7.14 25.27 -6.99
CA VAL A 100 -7.89 25.18 -5.74
C VAL A 100 -7.23 26.12 -4.76
N LYS A 101 -7.64 27.39 -4.79
CA LYS A 101 -7.43 28.28 -3.64
C LYS A 101 -8.16 27.64 -2.48
N PRO A 102 -7.44 27.12 -1.48
CA PRO A 102 -8.10 26.60 -0.30
C PRO A 102 -8.87 27.75 0.34
N PRO A 103 -10.05 27.54 0.95
CA PRO A 103 -10.82 28.61 1.59
C PRO A 103 -10.09 29.29 2.78
N PHE A 104 -8.85 28.90 3.07
CA PHE A 104 -8.01 29.32 4.18
C PHE A 104 -6.56 29.67 3.73
N SER A 105 -6.30 29.78 2.42
CA SER A 105 -5.00 30.19 1.88
C SER A 105 -5.19 31.04 0.65
N ASP A 106 -4.50 32.19 0.60
CA ASP A 106 -4.49 33.07 -0.57
C ASP A 106 -3.65 32.49 -1.73
N GLU A 107 -2.78 31.54 -1.42
CA GLU A 107 -1.94 30.81 -2.37
C GLU A 107 -2.69 29.60 -2.96
N ASN A 108 -2.42 29.36 -4.24
CA ASN A 108 -2.88 28.18 -4.97
C ASN A 108 -2.16 26.92 -4.47
N PHE A 109 -2.87 25.80 -4.37
CA PHE A 109 -2.29 24.53 -3.97
C PHE A 109 -1.20 24.06 -4.95
N SER A 110 -0.07 23.59 -4.42
CA SER A 110 1.04 23.00 -5.18
C SER A 110 1.68 21.85 -4.40
N HIS A 111 2.21 20.83 -5.10
CA HIS A 111 3.03 19.79 -4.48
C HIS A 111 4.50 20.20 -4.30
N GLN A 112 4.88 21.46 -4.56
CA GLN A 112 6.27 21.94 -4.49
C GLN A 112 6.99 21.49 -3.21
N LYS A 113 6.39 21.72 -2.04
CA LYS A 113 6.96 21.32 -0.75
C LYS A 113 7.11 19.80 -0.58
N ILE A 114 6.19 19.02 -1.15
CA ILE A 114 6.27 17.54 -1.15
C ILE A 114 7.39 17.08 -2.08
N ILE A 115 7.54 17.71 -3.25
CA ILE A 115 8.59 17.41 -4.22
C ILE A 115 9.96 17.74 -3.63
N GLU A 116 10.11 18.87 -2.95
CA GLU A 116 11.34 19.24 -2.24
C GLU A 116 11.72 18.20 -1.19
N THR A 117 10.75 17.76 -0.38
CA THR A 117 10.94 16.70 0.62
C THR A 117 11.36 15.38 -0.05
N TYR A 118 10.66 14.99 -1.13
CA TYR A 118 10.97 13.79 -1.90
C TYR A 118 12.37 13.82 -2.50
N ASN A 119 12.79 14.96 -3.06
CA ASN A 119 14.10 15.16 -3.67
C ASN A 119 15.24 15.07 -2.63
N GLN A 120 14.96 15.41 -1.37
CA GLN A 120 15.90 15.22 -0.27
C GLN A 120 15.95 13.76 0.23
N SER A 121 14.97 12.92 -0.11
CA SER A 121 14.93 11.51 0.27
C SER A 121 15.96 10.69 -0.51
N VAL A 122 16.17 9.43 -0.09
CA VAL A 122 17.03 8.48 -0.82
C VAL A 122 16.51 8.10 -2.20
N HIS A 123 15.22 8.32 -2.44
CA HIS A 123 14.55 8.04 -3.72
C HIS A 123 14.51 9.25 -4.66
N GLY A 124 14.85 10.44 -4.16
CA GLY A 124 14.95 11.65 -4.96
C GLY A 124 16.07 11.57 -5.98
N ILE A 125 15.82 11.99 -7.21
CA ILE A 125 16.83 12.07 -8.27
C ILE A 125 17.73 13.28 -8.00
N LYS A 126 19.04 13.07 -7.98
CA LYS A 126 20.05 14.10 -7.79
C LYS A 126 20.84 14.36 -9.07
N PRO A 127 21.35 15.58 -9.29
CA PRO A 127 22.16 15.91 -10.47
C PRO A 127 23.35 14.96 -10.67
N GLU A 128 24.01 14.59 -9.57
CA GLU A 128 25.19 13.72 -9.53
C GLU A 128 24.90 12.22 -9.73
N ASP A 129 23.64 11.80 -9.78
CA ASP A 129 23.30 10.40 -10.00
C ASP A 129 23.70 9.96 -11.42
N SER A 130 24.18 8.72 -11.55
CA SER A 130 24.45 8.11 -12.87
C SER A 130 23.14 7.94 -13.66
N PRO A 131 23.21 7.89 -15.01
CA PRO A 131 22.02 7.66 -15.85
C PRO A 131 21.21 6.43 -15.43
N GLU A 132 21.90 5.35 -15.06
CA GLU A 132 21.28 4.10 -14.60
C GLU A 132 20.56 4.28 -13.27
N LEU A 133 21.14 5.03 -12.33
CA LEU A 133 20.54 5.32 -11.03
C LEU A 133 19.32 6.25 -11.18
N LYS A 134 19.40 7.25 -12.07
CA LYS A 134 18.28 8.14 -12.42
C LYS A 134 17.10 7.35 -12.98
N GLN A 135 17.36 6.38 -13.85
CA GLN A 135 16.33 5.53 -14.45
C GLN A 135 15.73 4.53 -13.43
N ALA A 136 16.53 4.02 -12.50
CA ALA A 136 16.10 3.04 -11.52
C ALA A 136 15.33 3.64 -10.34
N LYS A 137 15.56 4.92 -10.01
CA LYS A 137 14.85 5.59 -8.92
C LYS A 137 13.35 5.69 -9.24
N PRO A 138 12.48 5.39 -8.25
CA PRO A 138 11.05 5.54 -8.46
C PRO A 138 10.70 7.02 -8.63
N TYR A 139 9.53 7.28 -9.22
CA TYR A 139 9.01 8.62 -9.42
C TYR A 139 7.57 8.70 -8.89
N CYS A 140 7.02 9.91 -8.81
CA CYS A 140 5.74 10.17 -8.15
C CYS A 140 4.62 9.24 -8.63
N LYS A 141 4.53 8.96 -9.94
CA LYS A 141 3.44 8.10 -10.46
C LYS A 141 3.62 6.62 -10.09
N TYR A 142 4.83 6.15 -9.81
CA TYR A 142 5.01 4.76 -9.37
C TYR A 142 4.30 4.49 -8.03
N CYS A 143 4.34 5.48 -7.13
CA CYS A 143 3.70 5.41 -5.83
C CYS A 143 2.26 5.93 -5.85
N HIS A 144 1.90 6.89 -6.71
CA HIS A 144 0.53 7.45 -6.77
C HIS A 144 -0.40 6.78 -7.79
N PHE A 145 0.15 6.17 -8.85
CA PHE A 145 -0.60 5.40 -9.86
C PHE A 145 -0.21 3.93 -9.78
N ASN A 146 -0.87 3.18 -8.90
CA ASN A 146 -0.76 1.73 -8.92
C ASN A 146 -2.09 1.16 -8.38
N PRO A 147 -3.06 0.84 -9.27
CA PRO A 147 -4.38 0.39 -8.87
C PRO A 147 -4.28 -1.04 -8.32
N LEU A 148 -4.01 -1.15 -7.03
CA LEU A 148 -4.26 -2.38 -6.29
C LEU A 148 -5.72 -2.33 -5.86
N TYR A 149 -6.59 -2.79 -6.75
CA TYR A 149 -8.01 -2.98 -6.44
C TYR A 149 -8.14 -4.03 -5.35
N GLU A 150 -8.47 -3.58 -4.15
CA GLU A 150 -9.12 -4.39 -3.15
C GLU A 150 -10.12 -3.49 -2.43
N ARG A 151 -11.34 -3.98 -2.18
CA ARG A 151 -12.30 -3.29 -1.33
C ARG A 151 -11.72 -3.33 0.08
N VAL A 152 -11.14 -2.22 0.53
CA VAL A 152 -10.72 -2.07 1.92
C VAL A 152 -12.00 -1.95 2.74
N ASP A 153 -12.24 -2.97 3.57
CA ASP A 153 -13.29 -2.96 4.57
C ASP A 153 -13.10 -1.77 5.52
N GLU A 154 -14.19 -1.20 6.02
CA GLU A 154 -14.23 0.10 6.71
C GLU A 154 -13.50 0.05 8.08
N LYS A 155 -12.18 0.14 8.08
CA LYS A 155 -11.43 0.57 9.27
C LYS A 155 -10.90 1.98 9.08
N ARG A 156 -11.46 2.88 9.88
CA ARG A 156 -11.17 4.30 9.94
C ARG A 156 -9.68 4.50 10.23
N ILE A 157 -8.94 5.07 9.27
CA ILE A 157 -7.60 5.63 9.52
C ILE A 157 -7.75 6.68 10.63
N ALA A 158 -6.87 6.64 11.62
CA ALA A 158 -6.90 7.54 12.77
C ALA A 158 -6.94 9.01 12.32
N PHE A 159 -7.98 9.72 12.77
CA PHE A 159 -8.27 11.10 12.38
C PHE A 159 -7.07 12.03 12.62
N GLU A 160 -6.42 11.87 13.76
CA GLU A 160 -5.29 12.68 14.23
C GLU A 160 -4.04 12.51 13.36
N GLU A 161 -3.72 11.29 12.97
CA GLU A 161 -2.51 10.99 12.19
C GLU A 161 -2.60 11.54 10.76
N THR A 162 -3.79 11.51 10.17
CA THR A 162 -4.05 12.16 8.87
C THR A 162 -4.07 13.68 8.99
N LEU A 163 -4.57 14.22 10.11
CA LEU A 163 -4.62 15.65 10.38
C LEU A 163 -3.20 16.24 10.54
N LEU A 164 -2.29 15.53 11.21
CA LEU A 164 -0.87 15.87 11.32
C LEU A 164 -0.20 16.07 9.95
N ARG A 165 -0.58 15.27 8.94
CA ARG A 165 -0.04 15.39 7.55
C ARG A 165 -0.45 16.70 6.89
N CYS A 166 -1.69 17.15 7.14
CA CYS A 166 -2.18 18.44 6.65
C CYS A 166 -1.56 19.60 7.45
N GLN A 167 -1.34 19.41 8.75
CA GLN A 167 -0.72 20.40 9.64
C GLN A 167 0.77 20.65 9.33
N ASN A 168 1.46 19.72 8.66
CA ASN A 168 2.82 19.94 8.15
C ASN A 168 2.91 21.14 7.17
N CYS A 169 1.79 21.55 6.58
CA CYS A 169 1.72 22.71 5.66
C CYS A 169 0.67 23.77 6.06
N HIS A 170 -0.29 23.45 6.91
CA HIS A 170 -1.37 24.37 7.30
C HIS A 170 -1.37 24.64 8.82
N GLU A 171 -1.03 25.86 9.22
CA GLU A 171 -1.09 26.33 10.62
C GLU A 171 -2.55 26.53 11.07
N GLN A 172 -3.12 25.48 11.67
CA GLN A 172 -4.26 25.39 12.60
C GLN A 172 -5.62 26.08 12.32
N LYS A 173 -5.76 27.12 11.49
CA LYS A 173 -7.06 27.75 11.22
C LYS A 173 -7.66 27.24 9.90
N GLY A 174 -8.77 26.50 9.99
CA GLY A 174 -9.59 26.07 8.83
C GLY A 174 -9.34 24.63 8.33
N VAL A 175 -8.42 23.89 8.95
CA VAL A 175 -8.01 22.55 8.50
C VAL A 175 -9.19 21.57 8.46
N THR A 176 -10.21 21.70 9.31
CA THR A 176 -11.34 20.76 9.39
C THR A 176 -12.20 20.68 8.12
N GLN A 177 -12.36 21.77 7.36
CA GLN A 177 -13.15 21.76 6.11
C GLN A 177 -12.34 21.28 4.89
N ALA A 178 -11.06 21.64 4.79
CA ALA A 178 -10.15 20.99 3.82
C ALA A 178 -9.98 19.51 4.13
N TYR A 179 -9.90 19.17 5.41
CA TYR A 179 -9.85 17.81 5.89
C TYR A 179 -11.08 17.05 5.40
N GLN A 180 -12.30 17.56 5.54
CA GLN A 180 -13.49 16.90 4.98
C GLN A 180 -13.42 16.75 3.45
N HIS A 181 -12.96 17.76 2.72
CA HIS A 181 -12.87 17.73 1.25
C HIS A 181 -11.81 16.72 0.73
N ILE A 182 -10.63 16.70 1.34
CA ILE A 182 -9.47 15.90 0.91
C ILE A 182 -9.56 14.50 1.52
N THR A 183 -9.93 14.36 2.78
CA THR A 183 -10.04 13.04 3.41
C THR A 183 -11.20 12.22 2.87
N HIS A 184 -12.34 12.78 2.46
CA HIS A 184 -13.37 11.97 1.78
C HIS A 184 -12.85 11.34 0.48
N ARG A 185 -11.96 12.02 -0.25
CA ARG A 185 -11.32 11.47 -1.46
C ARG A 185 -10.16 10.51 -1.16
N LEU A 186 -9.44 10.71 -0.05
CA LEU A 186 -8.36 9.81 0.39
C LEU A 186 -8.89 8.53 1.07
N ARG A 187 -9.97 8.64 1.87
CA ARG A 187 -10.53 7.58 2.73
C ARG A 187 -11.10 6.39 1.99
N HIS A 188 -11.53 6.54 0.74
CA HIS A 188 -12.19 5.46 -0.01
C HIS A 188 -11.34 4.82 -1.11
N LYS A 189 -10.17 5.39 -1.48
CA LYS A 189 -9.41 4.93 -2.66
C LYS A 189 -7.88 4.98 -2.59
N THR A 190 -7.26 5.71 -1.65
CA THR A 190 -5.82 6.00 -1.74
C THR A 190 -4.95 5.41 -0.64
N SER A 191 -5.53 4.87 0.45
CA SER A 191 -4.70 4.19 1.46
C SER A 191 -4.42 2.76 1.04
N ARG A 192 -3.14 2.44 0.90
CA ARG A 192 -2.70 1.07 0.73
C ARG A 192 -2.79 0.33 2.06
N SER A 193 -3.23 -0.91 2.05
CA SER A 193 -3.08 -1.78 3.22
C SER A 193 -1.59 -2.02 3.52
N PRO A 194 -1.21 -2.40 4.76
CA PRO A 194 0.17 -2.76 5.07
C PRO A 194 0.75 -3.80 4.11
N GLN A 195 -0.05 -4.78 3.67
CA GLN A 195 0.36 -5.79 2.69
C GLN A 195 0.69 -5.16 1.33
N GLN A 196 -0.11 -4.19 0.90
CA GLN A 196 0.10 -3.48 -0.36
C GLN A 196 1.33 -2.56 -0.29
N ILE A 197 1.61 -1.96 0.86
CA ILE A 197 2.83 -1.16 1.08
C ILE A 197 4.08 -2.07 1.02
N VAL A 198 4.07 -3.18 1.76
CA VAL A 198 5.18 -4.14 1.71
C VAL A 198 5.41 -4.66 0.30
N ARG A 199 4.34 -5.03 -0.43
CA ARG A 199 4.44 -5.44 -1.84
C ARG A 199 4.99 -4.34 -2.75
N LEU A 200 4.60 -3.08 -2.53
CA LEU A 200 5.08 -1.94 -3.31
C LEU A 200 6.59 -1.76 -3.15
N CYS A 201 7.08 -1.73 -1.91
CA CYS A 201 8.50 -1.57 -1.62
C CYS A 201 9.31 -2.80 -2.09
N ALA A 202 8.75 -4.00 -1.92
CA ALA A 202 9.39 -5.23 -2.33
C ALA A 202 9.68 -5.29 -3.84
N LYS A 203 8.87 -4.65 -4.70
CA LYS A 203 9.10 -4.67 -6.16
C LYS A 203 10.54 -4.30 -6.55
N CYS A 204 11.17 -3.36 -5.84
CA CYS A 204 12.56 -2.99 -6.06
C CYS A 204 13.49 -3.52 -4.97
N HIS A 205 13.09 -3.42 -3.69
CA HIS A 205 13.97 -3.78 -2.57
C HIS A 205 14.16 -5.29 -2.36
N GLN A 206 13.40 -6.15 -3.06
CA GLN A 206 13.63 -7.59 -3.08
C GLN A 206 14.48 -8.05 -4.28
N ASP A 207 14.70 -7.17 -5.25
CA ASP A 207 15.49 -7.45 -6.45
C ASP A 207 16.98 -7.27 -6.13
N MET A 208 17.66 -8.38 -5.86
CA MET A 208 19.07 -8.35 -5.49
C MET A 208 19.97 -7.87 -6.62
N GLU A 209 19.64 -8.18 -7.88
CA GLU A 209 20.45 -7.77 -9.03
C GLU A 209 20.37 -6.25 -9.21
N LEU A 210 19.15 -5.71 -9.18
CA LEU A 210 18.93 -4.27 -9.21
C LEU A 210 19.65 -3.58 -8.06
N MET A 211 19.43 -4.03 -6.82
CA MET A 211 19.97 -3.36 -5.64
C MET A 211 21.51 -3.46 -5.56
N GLN A 212 22.11 -4.55 -6.03
CA GLN A 212 23.57 -4.67 -6.16
C GLN A 212 24.12 -3.73 -7.24
N LYS A 213 23.46 -3.65 -8.40
CA LYS A 213 23.83 -2.71 -9.47
C LYS A 213 23.80 -1.26 -8.99
N LEU A 214 22.82 -0.92 -8.14
CA LEU A 214 22.70 0.39 -7.49
C LEU A 214 23.64 0.60 -6.30
N LYS A 215 24.54 -0.36 -6.02
CA LYS A 215 25.50 -0.32 -4.90
C LYS A 215 24.83 -0.07 -3.55
N ALA A 216 23.64 -0.65 -3.35
CA ALA A 216 22.93 -0.58 -2.07
C ALA A 216 23.71 -1.34 -0.99
N SER A 217 23.50 -0.96 0.28
CA SER A 217 24.14 -1.64 1.41
C SER A 217 23.65 -3.08 1.57
N ASP A 218 24.48 -3.95 2.17
CA ASP A 218 24.13 -5.35 2.42
C ASP A 218 22.83 -5.52 3.23
N VAL A 219 22.57 -4.58 4.14
CA VAL A 219 21.33 -4.53 4.91
C VAL A 219 20.14 -4.26 4.00
N SER A 220 20.27 -3.36 3.02
CA SER A 220 19.22 -3.06 2.04
C SER A 220 18.96 -4.22 1.09
N LEU A 221 19.98 -5.02 0.73
CA LEU A 221 19.84 -6.20 -0.13
C LEU A 221 18.93 -7.28 0.48
N THR A 222 18.95 -7.40 1.81
CA THR A 222 18.22 -8.45 2.53
C THR A 222 17.02 -7.92 3.32
N ALA A 223 16.79 -6.60 3.30
CA ALA A 223 15.80 -5.92 4.13
C ALA A 223 14.38 -6.51 4.00
N VAL A 224 13.89 -6.77 2.79
CA VAL A 224 12.56 -7.34 2.57
C VAL A 224 12.46 -8.75 3.16
N LYS A 225 13.50 -9.58 2.94
CA LYS A 225 13.55 -10.95 3.43
C LYS A 225 13.58 -11.00 4.96
N THR A 226 14.38 -10.16 5.60
CA THR A 226 14.51 -10.12 7.05
C THR A 226 13.29 -9.46 7.70
N TYR A 227 12.70 -8.43 7.08
CA TYR A 227 11.43 -7.83 7.51
C TYR A 227 10.30 -8.87 7.47
N ASN A 228 10.16 -9.63 6.39
CA ASN A 228 9.11 -10.65 6.27
C ASN A 228 9.23 -11.76 7.34
N ARG A 229 10.43 -11.98 7.88
CA ARG A 229 10.67 -12.92 8.99
C ARG A 229 10.45 -12.31 10.38
N SER A 230 10.31 -11.00 10.46
CA SER A 230 10.02 -10.30 11.72
C SER A 230 8.57 -10.50 12.16
N ILE A 231 8.29 -10.23 13.44
CA ILE A 231 6.92 -10.28 13.97
C ILE A 231 5.99 -9.33 13.22
N HIS A 232 6.46 -8.11 12.87
CA HIS A 232 5.68 -7.16 12.09
C HIS A 232 5.37 -7.71 10.69
N GLY A 233 6.38 -8.21 9.99
CA GLY A 233 6.20 -8.79 8.65
C GLY A 233 5.25 -10.00 8.64
N GLN A 234 5.39 -10.90 9.62
CA GLN A 234 4.48 -12.04 9.78
C GLN A 234 3.05 -11.59 10.07
N ALA A 235 2.86 -10.61 10.96
CA ALA A 235 1.53 -10.08 11.27
C ALA A 235 0.89 -9.38 10.06
N VAL A 236 1.66 -8.60 9.29
CA VAL A 236 1.18 -8.01 8.03
C VAL A 236 0.80 -9.11 7.03
N MET A 237 1.64 -10.14 6.84
CA MET A 237 1.32 -11.27 5.95
C MET A 237 0.04 -12.00 6.34
N LEU A 238 -0.26 -12.08 7.64
CA LEU A 238 -1.49 -12.68 8.18
C LEU A 238 -2.71 -11.77 8.13
N GLY A 239 -2.60 -10.57 7.56
CA GLY A 239 -3.73 -9.66 7.33
C GLY A 239 -3.86 -8.51 8.32
N SER A 240 -2.94 -8.36 9.29
CA SER A 240 -3.00 -7.26 10.25
C SER A 240 -2.95 -5.90 9.56
N GLN A 241 -3.85 -5.01 9.98
CA GLN A 241 -3.90 -3.61 9.54
C GLN A 241 -3.19 -2.66 10.54
N GLU A 242 -2.75 -3.18 11.68
CA GLU A 242 -2.14 -2.41 12.77
C GLU A 242 -0.64 -2.68 12.91
N ALA A 243 -0.15 -3.76 12.29
CA ALA A 243 1.27 -4.11 12.32
C ALA A 243 2.07 -3.15 11.43
N ALA A 244 3.24 -2.74 11.92
CA ALA A 244 4.11 -1.79 11.24
C ALA A 244 4.60 -2.33 9.88
N ASP A 245 4.46 -1.51 8.85
CA ASP A 245 5.00 -1.76 7.51
C ASP A 245 6.30 -0.97 7.26
N CYS A 246 6.76 -0.96 6.01
CA CYS A 246 7.99 -0.28 5.62
C CYS A 246 7.96 1.23 5.95
N VAL A 247 6.85 1.91 5.65
CA VAL A 247 6.77 3.38 5.82
C VAL A 247 6.50 3.77 7.27
N SER A 248 5.91 2.88 8.06
CA SER A 248 5.70 3.06 9.50
C SER A 248 7.01 3.28 10.27
N CYS A 249 8.13 2.72 9.76
CA CYS A 249 9.44 2.92 10.35
C CYS A 249 10.32 3.90 9.56
N HIS A 250 10.28 3.87 8.22
CA HIS A 250 11.23 4.60 7.37
C HIS A 250 10.79 6.00 6.95
N ALA A 251 9.53 6.35 7.12
CA ALA A 251 9.00 7.66 6.80
C ALA A 251 8.36 8.29 8.05
N THR A 252 8.21 9.61 8.04
CA THR A 252 7.34 10.27 9.03
C THR A 252 5.89 10.26 8.53
N SER A 253 5.06 11.10 9.12
CA SER A 253 3.71 11.39 8.62
C SER A 253 3.71 11.85 7.15
N ALA A 254 4.81 12.42 6.64
CA ALA A 254 4.89 12.90 5.27
C ALA A 254 4.98 11.81 4.18
N LEU A 255 5.37 10.56 4.50
CA LEU A 255 5.57 9.42 3.57
C LEU A 255 6.62 9.61 2.45
N HIS A 256 6.94 10.85 2.07
CA HIS A 256 7.90 11.22 1.03
C HIS A 256 9.32 11.45 1.56
N ASP A 257 9.53 11.24 2.85
CA ASP A 257 10.72 11.65 3.59
C ASP A 257 11.55 10.46 4.09
N ILE A 258 11.80 9.52 3.18
CA ILE A 258 12.62 8.34 3.47
C ILE A 258 14.11 8.69 3.34
N TYR A 259 14.77 8.89 4.47
CA TYR A 259 16.19 9.28 4.53
C TYR A 259 17.13 8.10 4.80
N LYS A 260 18.44 8.30 4.60
CA LYS A 260 19.43 7.28 5.00
C LYS A 260 19.44 7.16 6.52
N LYS A 261 19.63 5.94 7.02
CA LYS A 261 19.62 5.65 8.47
C LYS A 261 20.60 6.47 9.32
N ASP A 262 21.66 6.98 8.71
CA ASP A 262 22.72 7.74 9.40
C ASP A 262 22.48 9.26 9.32
N GLU A 263 21.39 9.71 8.68
CA GLU A 263 20.95 11.11 8.71
C GLU A 263 20.11 11.38 9.96
N GLU A 264 20.37 12.50 10.66
CA GLU A 264 19.68 12.87 11.91
C GLU A 264 18.16 12.98 11.77
N LYS A 265 17.68 13.37 10.58
CA LYS A 265 16.25 13.50 10.27
C LYS A 265 15.56 12.16 9.96
N ALA A 266 16.30 11.06 9.81
CA ALA A 266 15.71 9.76 9.54
C ALA A 266 14.98 9.24 10.78
N THR A 267 13.74 8.79 10.61
CA THR A 267 12.96 8.14 11.69
C THR A 267 13.64 6.89 12.26
N VAL A 268 14.48 6.22 11.44
CA VAL A 268 15.29 5.08 11.84
C VAL A 268 16.69 5.46 12.35
N HIS A 269 17.00 6.75 12.49
CA HIS A 269 18.24 7.21 13.11
C HIS A 269 18.31 6.72 14.56
N LYS A 270 19.52 6.40 15.06
CA LYS A 270 19.72 5.80 16.38
C LYS A 270 19.05 6.59 17.51
N ASP A 271 19.08 7.92 17.40
CA ASP A 271 18.50 8.82 18.40
C ASP A 271 16.97 8.97 18.27
N ASN A 272 16.42 8.67 17.09
CA ASN A 272 14.99 8.76 16.81
C ASN A 272 14.23 7.44 17.02
N LEU A 273 14.94 6.30 17.05
CA LEU A 273 14.33 4.97 17.17
C LEU A 273 13.36 4.86 18.36
N GLN A 274 13.70 5.47 19.50
CA GLN A 274 12.82 5.42 20.67
C GLN A 274 11.49 6.11 20.39
N THR A 275 11.52 7.27 19.73
CA THR A 275 10.33 8.03 19.33
C THR A 275 9.51 7.26 18.29
N THR A 276 10.17 6.68 17.29
CA THR A 276 9.54 5.87 16.24
C THR A 276 8.83 4.65 16.84
N CYS A 277 9.49 3.87 17.70
CA CYS A 277 8.86 2.73 18.36
C CYS A 277 7.75 3.13 19.33
N LYS A 278 7.86 4.31 19.98
CA LYS A 278 6.87 4.80 20.95
C LYS A 278 5.51 5.10 20.32
N GLN A 279 5.43 5.26 19.00
CA GLN A 279 4.17 5.42 18.27
C GLN A 279 3.18 4.26 18.56
N CYS A 280 3.68 3.04 18.75
CA CYS A 280 2.85 1.87 19.08
C CYS A 280 3.24 1.20 20.41
N HIS A 281 4.50 1.33 20.84
CA HIS A 281 5.00 0.72 22.08
C HIS A 281 5.14 1.77 23.19
N VAL A 282 4.10 1.99 23.99
CA VAL A 282 4.09 3.04 25.03
C VAL A 282 5.26 2.96 26.03
N LYS A 283 5.79 1.74 26.28
CA LYS A 283 6.88 1.47 27.23
C LYS A 283 8.24 1.24 26.55
N THR A 284 8.59 2.01 25.51
CA THR A 284 9.91 1.94 24.88
C THR A 284 11.03 2.40 25.82
N ASN A 285 12.12 1.63 25.89
CA ASN A 285 13.35 2.00 26.61
C ASN A 285 14.61 1.74 25.76
N LYS A 286 15.79 2.17 26.25
CA LYS A 286 17.06 2.01 25.53
C LYS A 286 17.42 0.56 25.18
N ARG A 287 16.97 -0.42 25.97
CA ARG A 287 17.19 -1.85 25.67
C ARG A 287 16.22 -2.36 24.60
N PHE A 288 14.97 -1.87 24.61
CA PHE A 288 13.95 -2.23 23.64
C PHE A 288 14.39 -1.90 22.20
N ILE A 289 14.93 -0.69 21.99
CA ILE A 289 15.37 -0.23 20.67
C ILE A 289 16.64 -0.94 20.15
N GLN A 290 17.30 -1.77 20.96
CA GLN A 290 18.44 -2.59 20.51
C GLN A 290 17.98 -3.84 19.74
N ILE A 291 16.69 -4.17 19.80
CA ILE A 291 16.11 -5.27 19.03
C ILE A 291 16.08 -4.86 17.57
N ALA A 292 16.97 -5.44 16.77
CA ALA A 292 17.02 -5.19 15.35
C ALA A 292 15.77 -5.79 14.66
N VAL A 293 14.95 -4.92 14.08
CA VAL A 293 13.62 -5.26 13.53
C VAL A 293 13.71 -6.12 12.27
N HIS A 294 14.78 -5.97 11.49
CA HIS A 294 15.02 -6.75 10.27
C HIS A 294 16.50 -7.10 10.06
N SER A 295 17.21 -7.52 11.11
CA SER A 295 18.58 -8.05 10.95
C SER A 295 18.58 -9.50 10.52
N ASP A 296 19.53 -9.89 9.66
CA ASP A 296 19.82 -11.30 9.48
C ASP A 296 20.55 -11.86 10.71
N ILE A 297 20.26 -13.11 11.05
CA ILE A 297 20.95 -13.84 12.11
C ILE A 297 21.80 -14.88 11.40
N THR A 298 22.99 -14.47 11.01
CA THR A 298 23.99 -15.32 10.36
C THR A 298 24.98 -15.83 11.39
N ARG A 299 25.61 -16.99 11.11
CA ARG A 299 26.67 -17.54 11.96
C ARG A 299 27.87 -16.60 12.09
N LYS A 300 28.15 -15.80 11.06
CA LYS A 300 29.30 -14.87 10.98
C LYS A 300 29.07 -13.59 11.78
N GLU A 301 27.89 -13.00 11.72
CA GLU A 301 27.61 -11.72 12.37
C GLU A 301 27.10 -11.88 13.80
N LYS A 302 26.26 -12.89 14.05
CA LYS A 302 25.59 -13.11 15.34
C LYS A 302 25.69 -14.59 15.76
N PRO A 303 26.90 -15.11 16.03
CA PRO A 303 27.13 -16.54 16.27
C PRO A 303 26.31 -17.09 17.45
N ALA A 304 26.27 -16.37 18.58
CA ALA A 304 25.52 -16.81 19.76
C ALA A 304 24.02 -16.95 19.46
N LEU A 305 23.40 -15.92 18.86
CA LEU A 305 21.99 -15.94 18.49
C LEU A 305 21.70 -16.99 17.40
N TYR A 306 22.63 -17.22 16.48
CA TYR A 306 22.51 -18.27 15.48
C TYR A 306 22.42 -19.66 16.13
N PHE A 307 23.32 -19.99 17.05
CA PHE A 307 23.30 -21.29 17.73
C PHE A 307 22.09 -21.44 18.64
N ILE A 308 21.72 -20.42 19.41
CA ILE A 308 20.50 -20.45 20.25
C ILE A 308 19.28 -20.71 19.37
N ARG A 309 19.10 -19.94 18.28
CA ARG A 309 18.01 -20.14 17.34
C ARG A 309 18.01 -21.55 16.77
N THR A 310 19.16 -22.05 16.33
CA THR A 310 19.28 -23.36 15.69
C THR A 310 18.96 -24.48 16.67
N SER A 311 19.46 -24.41 17.91
CA SER A 311 19.17 -25.37 18.97
C SER A 311 17.68 -25.37 19.36
N LEU A 312 17.05 -24.20 19.47
CA LEU A 312 15.61 -24.12 19.76
C LEU A 312 14.77 -24.71 18.61
N HIS A 313 15.13 -24.46 17.35
CA HIS A 313 14.46 -25.09 16.22
C HIS A 313 14.67 -26.60 16.18
N LEU A 314 15.89 -27.09 16.46
CA LEU A 314 16.17 -28.52 16.55
C LEU A 314 15.36 -29.17 17.67
N ALA A 315 15.24 -28.53 18.83
CA ALA A 315 14.42 -29.03 19.93
C ALA A 315 12.93 -29.05 19.57
N LEU A 316 12.41 -27.97 18.96
CA LEU A 316 11.02 -27.89 18.54
C LEU A 316 10.69 -28.94 17.46
N TYR A 317 11.47 -29.00 16.38
CA TYR A 317 11.21 -29.96 15.32
C TYR A 317 11.49 -31.37 15.78
N GLY A 318 12.57 -31.59 16.53
CA GLY A 318 12.90 -32.90 17.10
C GLY A 318 11.77 -33.43 17.98
N THR A 319 11.18 -32.60 18.84
CA THR A 319 10.03 -33.00 19.68
C THR A 319 8.78 -33.27 18.84
N VAL A 320 8.43 -32.38 17.91
CA VAL A 320 7.26 -32.56 17.03
C VAL A 320 7.39 -33.83 16.17
N PHE A 321 8.53 -34.04 15.51
CA PHE A 321 8.74 -35.23 14.67
C PHE A 321 8.88 -36.50 15.50
N SER A 322 9.44 -36.45 16.70
CA SER A 322 9.49 -37.61 17.60
C SER A 322 8.09 -38.00 18.07
N LEU A 323 7.25 -37.04 18.45
CA LEU A 323 5.86 -37.30 18.83
C LEU A 323 5.05 -37.85 17.66
N LEU A 324 5.20 -37.28 16.46
CA LEU A 324 4.58 -37.81 15.24
C LEU A 324 5.07 -39.23 14.93
N GLY A 325 6.37 -39.50 15.12
CA GLY A 325 6.96 -40.82 14.96
C GLY A 325 6.39 -41.85 15.94
N LEU A 326 6.28 -41.50 17.22
CA LEU A 326 5.65 -42.34 18.24
C LEU A 326 4.17 -42.61 17.91
N LEU A 327 3.42 -41.60 17.49
CA LEU A 327 2.03 -41.75 17.04
C LEU A 327 1.91 -42.69 15.85
N LEU A 328 2.83 -42.63 14.88
CA LEU A 328 2.88 -43.54 13.73
C LEU A 328 3.23 -44.96 14.15
N LEU A 329 4.21 -45.15 15.04
CA LEU A 329 4.59 -46.46 15.56
C LEU A 329 3.44 -47.11 16.35
N GLU A 330 2.77 -46.36 17.21
CA GLU A 330 1.56 -46.77 17.93
C GLU A 330 0.47 -47.21 16.94
N THR A 331 0.21 -46.39 15.91
CA THR A 331 -0.79 -46.65 14.86
C THR A 331 -0.47 -47.94 14.08
N CYS A 332 0.79 -48.11 13.66
CA CYS A 332 1.26 -49.31 12.98
C CYS A 332 1.21 -50.55 13.87
N GLY A 333 1.58 -50.41 15.15
CA GLY A 333 1.48 -51.47 16.15
C GLY A 333 0.03 -51.94 16.34
N ARG A 334 -0.91 -51.01 16.51
CA ARG A 334 -2.35 -51.31 16.62
C ARG A 334 -2.89 -52.01 15.36
N LYS A 335 -2.48 -51.56 14.18
CA LYS A 335 -2.86 -52.21 12.91
C LYS A 335 -2.32 -53.65 12.81
N LYS A 336 -1.07 -53.89 13.23
CA LYS A 336 -0.47 -55.24 13.30
C LYS A 336 -1.18 -56.14 14.31
N ASP A 337 -1.65 -55.58 15.42
CA ASP A 337 -2.45 -56.28 16.44
C ASP A 337 -3.88 -56.63 15.97
N GLY A 338 -4.28 -56.23 14.76
CA GLY A 338 -5.59 -56.52 14.18
C GLY A 338 -6.68 -55.52 14.55
N LEU A 339 -6.33 -54.41 15.22
CA LEU A 339 -7.28 -53.34 15.53
C LEU A 339 -7.64 -52.58 14.24
N LYS A 340 -8.94 -52.41 14.00
CA LYS A 340 -9.44 -51.65 12.85
C LYS A 340 -9.67 -50.20 13.25
N TRP A 341 -9.13 -49.29 12.45
CA TRP A 341 -9.38 -47.86 12.57
C TRP A 341 -10.77 -47.55 12.00
N GLN A 342 -11.66 -46.96 12.80
CA GLN A 342 -12.99 -46.56 12.34
C GLN A 342 -13.24 -45.08 12.67
N ILE A 343 -13.74 -44.35 11.67
CA ILE A 343 -14.19 -42.96 11.82
C ILE A 343 -15.72 -42.97 11.83
N ARG A 344 -16.32 -43.32 12.97
CA ARG A 344 -17.78 -43.19 13.17
C ARG A 344 -18.01 -42.66 14.58
N ARG A 345 -18.36 -41.36 14.68
CA ARG A 345 -18.43 -40.55 15.93
C ARG A 345 -17.06 -40.33 16.62
N GLY A 346 -16.04 -39.91 15.86
CA GLY A 346 -14.68 -39.69 16.34
C GLY A 346 -13.69 -40.78 15.92
N THR A 347 -12.40 -40.56 16.16
CA THR A 347 -11.32 -41.53 15.87
C THR A 347 -11.25 -42.55 16.99
N THR A 348 -11.92 -43.70 16.83
CA THR A 348 -11.87 -44.80 17.81
C THR A 348 -11.28 -46.07 17.21
N TRP A 349 -10.42 -46.73 17.97
CA TRP A 349 -9.83 -48.03 17.65
C TRP A 349 -10.73 -49.13 18.23
N ARG A 350 -11.10 -50.15 17.44
CA ARG A 350 -11.91 -51.29 17.92
C ARG A 350 -11.19 -52.64 17.70
N GLY A 351 -11.19 -53.47 18.75
CA GLY A 351 -10.56 -54.80 18.81
C GLY A 351 -9.88 -55.06 20.17
N LYS A 352 -9.51 -56.30 20.49
CA LYS A 352 -8.66 -56.63 21.65
C LYS A 352 -7.20 -56.59 21.19
N SER A 353 -6.36 -55.74 21.80
CA SER A 353 -4.91 -55.80 21.60
C SER A 353 -4.40 -57.12 22.19
N LYS A 354 -3.39 -57.73 21.54
CA LYS A 354 -2.71 -58.92 22.05
C LYS A 354 -1.80 -58.61 23.26
N ARG A 355 -1.62 -57.33 23.63
CA ARG A 355 -0.65 -56.85 24.63
C ARG A 355 -1.24 -56.47 25.98
N THR A 356 -2.56 -56.48 26.17
CA THR A 356 -3.16 -56.25 27.49
C THR A 356 -3.01 -57.52 28.34
N PRO A 357 -2.31 -57.48 29.50
CA PRO A 357 -2.28 -58.60 30.42
C PRO A 357 -3.71 -58.84 30.92
N GLU A 358 -4.13 -60.11 30.95
CA GLU A 358 -5.33 -60.49 31.68
C GLU A 358 -5.11 -60.09 33.15
N THR A 359 -5.74 -59.01 33.58
CA THR A 359 -5.95 -58.77 35.00
C THR A 359 -6.81 -59.92 35.50
N LYS A 360 -6.15 -60.95 36.05
CA LYS A 360 -6.80 -61.97 36.88
C LYS A 360 -7.49 -61.22 38.03
N ARG A 361 -8.80 -61.00 37.89
CA ARG A 361 -9.69 -60.78 39.02
C ARG A 361 -9.73 -62.10 39.78
N SER A 362 -9.02 -62.16 40.89
CA SER A 362 -9.29 -63.09 41.99
C SER A 362 -10.41 -62.54 42.85
#